data_AF-A0A935VT79-F1
#
_entry.id   AF-A0A935VT79-F1
#
_cell.length_a   1.000
_cell.length_b   1.000
_cell.length_c   1.000
_cell.angle_alpha   90.00
_cell.angle_beta   90.00
_cell.angle_gamma   90.00
#
_symmetry.space_group_name_H-M   'P 1'
#
loop_
_entity.id
_entity.type
_entity.pdbx_description
1 polymer ?
#
loop_
_entity_poly.entity_id
_entity_poly.type
_entity_poly.pdbx_seq_one_letter_code
_entity_poly.pdbx_strand_id
1 'polypeptide(L)'
;MKIRNSILMAVIIFTSLILISCNGSVKGKWSESDKQKFYKEMEGVKELSNFGENKKKWIECYLSKCEANYSSYYKADTDEKGAEKIALECGDEILSNGSVKGKWSESDKQKFYKEMEGVKELSNLGENKKKWIECYLSKCEANYSSYNKADTDEKGAEKIALECNDDIIK
;
A
#
# COMPACT_ATOMS: atom_id res chain seq x y z
N MET A 1 23.79 76.72 -2.94
CA MET A 1 24.44 76.50 -1.63
C MET A 1 23.57 75.53 -0.84
N LYS A 2 24.10 74.33 -0.54
CA LYS A 2 23.76 73.42 0.60
C LYS A 2 22.30 72.86 0.71
N ILE A 3 21.98 71.57 0.89
CA ILE A 3 22.65 70.32 1.35
C ILE A 3 22.00 69.07 0.70
N ARG A 4 22.76 67.96 0.67
CA ARG A 4 22.52 66.61 0.10
C ARG A 4 21.79 65.65 1.06
N ASN A 5 21.22 64.57 0.49
CA ASN A 5 21.01 63.20 1.02
C ASN A 5 20.19 62.96 2.31
N SER A 6 19.19 62.06 2.24
CA SER A 6 19.23 60.70 2.82
C SER A 6 17.81 60.15 3.09
N ILE A 7 17.63 58.84 2.91
CA ILE A 7 16.41 58.02 3.12
C ILE A 7 15.41 58.10 1.94
N LEU A 8 15.45 57.35 0.83
CA LEU A 8 15.75 55.94 0.60
C LEU A 8 15.21 55.00 1.70
N MET A 9 14.17 54.24 1.34
CA MET A 9 13.79 52.96 1.96
C MET A 9 12.84 52.94 3.16
N ALA A 10 11.67 53.57 3.09
CA ALA A 10 10.56 53.05 3.89
C ALA A 10 9.22 53.56 3.36
N VAL A 11 8.29 52.64 3.07
CA VAL A 11 6.84 52.89 3.04
C VAL A 11 6.43 53.83 1.88
N ILE A 12 5.90 53.39 0.74
CA ILE A 12 4.47 53.09 0.54
C ILE A 12 4.34 52.73 -0.97
N ILE A 13 5.09 51.73 -1.48
CA ILE A 13 4.90 51.22 -2.87
C ILE A 13 5.03 49.67 -2.89
N PHE A 14 4.45 49.00 -1.89
CA PHE A 14 4.39 47.52 -1.85
C PHE A 14 3.06 46.98 -1.28
N THR A 15 1.97 47.73 -1.44
CA THR A 15 0.61 47.23 -1.18
C THR A 15 -0.19 47.01 -2.46
N SER A 16 0.49 46.84 -3.59
CA SER A 16 -0.05 46.15 -4.76
C SER A 16 -0.21 44.67 -4.43
N LEU A 17 -1.44 44.28 -4.07
CA LEU A 17 -2.19 43.19 -4.72
C LEU A 17 -1.27 42.04 -5.22
N ILE A 18 -1.23 40.84 -4.63
CA ILE A 18 -2.30 39.85 -4.58
C ILE A 18 -1.90 38.80 -3.51
N LEU A 19 -2.57 38.81 -2.34
CA LEU A 19 -2.57 37.67 -1.39
C LEU A 19 -3.67 36.66 -1.77
N ILE A 20 -3.71 36.27 -3.04
CA ILE A 20 -4.51 35.13 -3.49
C ILE A 20 -3.51 34.08 -3.99
N SER A 21 -2.75 33.47 -3.08
CA SER A 21 -2.39 32.08 -3.34
C SER A 21 -3.70 31.31 -3.19
N CYS A 22 -4.40 31.09 -4.29
CA CYS A 22 -5.29 29.95 -4.38
C CYS A 22 -4.43 28.72 -4.14
N ASN A 23 -4.29 28.28 -2.88
CA ASN A 23 -3.80 26.96 -2.50
C ASN A 23 -4.85 25.90 -2.86
N GLY A 24 -5.41 26.00 -4.06
CA GLY A 24 -6.27 24.97 -4.62
C GLY A 24 -5.41 23.74 -4.88
N SER A 25 -5.94 22.58 -4.54
CA SER A 25 -5.24 21.33 -4.78
C SER A 25 -5.01 21.12 -6.28
N VAL A 26 -3.80 20.69 -6.62
CA VAL A 26 -3.42 20.23 -7.96
C VAL A 26 -2.69 18.89 -7.84
N LYS A 27 -2.54 18.17 -8.95
CA LYS A 27 -1.79 16.91 -8.94
C LYS A 27 -0.37 17.15 -8.41
N GLY A 28 0.05 16.30 -7.47
CA GLY A 28 1.32 16.34 -6.76
C GLY A 28 1.43 17.41 -5.68
N LYS A 29 0.39 18.24 -5.47
CA LYS A 29 0.36 19.29 -4.45
C LYS A 29 -1.06 19.49 -3.92
N TRP A 30 -1.56 18.52 -3.15
CA TRP A 30 -2.83 18.74 -2.46
C TRP A 30 -2.68 19.81 -1.38
N SER A 31 -3.76 20.55 -1.16
CA SER A 31 -3.84 21.49 -0.04
C SER A 31 -3.76 20.74 1.30
N GLU A 32 -3.32 21.43 2.35
CA GLU A 32 -3.27 20.83 3.69
C GLU A 32 -4.66 20.44 4.23
N SER A 33 -5.72 21.15 3.81
CA SER A 33 -7.09 20.75 4.13
C SER A 33 -7.45 19.39 3.52
N ASP A 34 -7.04 19.11 2.28
CA ASP A 34 -7.30 17.83 1.62
C ASP A 34 -6.52 16.70 2.31
N LYS A 35 -5.26 16.94 2.66
CA LYS A 35 -4.44 15.96 3.39
C LYS A 35 -5.01 15.67 4.77
N GLN A 36 -5.42 16.69 5.53
CA GLN A 36 -6.04 16.51 6.85
C GLN A 36 -7.34 15.71 6.74
N LYS A 37 -8.17 15.99 5.74
CA LYS A 37 -9.40 15.23 5.49
C LYS A 37 -9.09 13.77 5.18
N PHE A 38 -8.14 13.52 4.28
CA PHE A 38 -7.67 12.18 3.95
C PHE A 38 -7.20 11.41 5.21
N TYR A 39 -6.31 12.00 6.02
CA TYR A 39 -5.81 11.36 7.23
C TYR A 39 -6.94 11.02 8.20
N LYS A 40 -7.84 11.97 8.45
CA LYS A 40 -8.98 11.76 9.35
C LYS A 40 -9.87 10.61 8.90
N GLU A 41 -10.14 10.51 7.60
CA GLU A 41 -10.96 9.43 7.06
C GLU A 41 -10.23 8.08 7.14
N MET A 42 -8.96 8.01 6.71
CA MET A 42 -8.16 6.78 6.79
C MET A 42 -7.91 6.31 8.22
N GLU A 43 -7.68 7.21 9.18
CA GLU A 43 -7.52 6.85 10.58
C GLU A 43 -8.78 6.16 11.13
N GLY A 44 -9.96 6.59 10.67
CA GLY A 44 -11.27 6.05 11.05
C GLY A 44 -11.65 4.71 10.40
N VAL A 45 -10.93 4.27 9.34
CA VAL A 45 -11.17 2.97 8.71
C VAL A 45 -10.70 1.86 9.64
N LYS A 46 -11.65 1.03 10.10
CA LYS A 46 -11.40 -0.02 11.10
C LYS A 46 -10.56 -1.16 10.52
N GLU A 47 -10.79 -1.50 9.27
CA GLU A 47 -10.14 -2.56 8.50
C GLU A 47 -8.62 -2.32 8.41
N LEU A 48 -8.18 -1.07 8.39
CA LEU A 48 -6.75 -0.72 8.39
C LEU A 48 -6.05 -1.11 9.71
N SER A 49 -6.78 -1.44 10.76
CA SER A 49 -6.19 -2.00 11.99
C SER A 49 -5.50 -3.34 11.73
N ASN A 50 -5.92 -4.09 10.69
CA ASN A 50 -5.29 -5.34 10.28
C ASN A 50 -3.85 -5.16 9.77
N PHE A 51 -3.49 -3.93 9.35
CA PHE A 51 -2.11 -3.62 8.99
C PHE A 51 -1.18 -3.47 10.21
N GLY A 52 -1.72 -3.37 11.43
CA GLY A 52 -0.91 -3.24 12.66
C GLY A 52 0.12 -2.11 12.56
N GLU A 53 1.39 -2.43 12.79
CA GLU A 53 2.51 -1.49 12.71
C GLU A 53 2.70 -0.88 11.30
N ASN A 54 2.20 -1.55 10.27
CA ASN A 54 2.28 -1.07 8.89
C ASN A 54 1.18 -0.09 8.51
N LYS A 55 0.15 0.13 9.37
CA LYS A 55 -0.97 1.04 9.08
C LYS A 55 -0.50 2.42 8.65
N LYS A 56 0.45 3.02 9.39
CA LYS A 56 0.95 4.37 9.09
C LYS A 56 1.65 4.43 7.74
N LYS A 57 2.54 3.47 7.44
CA LYS A 57 3.24 3.38 6.15
C LYS A 57 2.25 3.24 4.99
N TRP A 58 1.18 2.49 5.21
CA TRP A 58 0.14 2.28 4.20
C TRP A 58 -0.63 3.55 3.89
N ILE A 59 -1.04 4.29 4.93
CA ILE A 59 -1.72 5.58 4.78
C ILE A 59 -0.80 6.58 4.06
N GLU A 60 0.48 6.63 4.39
CA GLU A 60 1.47 7.51 3.74
C GLU A 60 1.69 7.16 2.26
N CYS A 61 1.81 5.86 1.95
CA CYS A 61 1.88 5.40 0.56
C CYS A 61 0.63 5.81 -0.22
N TYR A 62 -0.55 5.55 0.36
CA TYR A 62 -1.82 5.78 -0.29
C TYR A 62 -2.03 7.28 -0.56
N LEU A 63 -1.73 8.13 0.43
CA LEU A 63 -1.76 9.58 0.26
C LEU A 63 -0.83 10.01 -0.88
N SER A 64 0.45 9.62 -0.83
CA SER A 64 1.45 10.02 -1.81
C SER A 64 1.04 9.68 -3.25
N LYS A 65 0.53 8.46 -3.46
CA LYS A 65 0.05 8.03 -4.78
C LYS A 65 -1.25 8.72 -5.19
N CYS A 66 -2.17 8.97 -4.27
CA CYS A 66 -3.37 9.76 -4.56
C CYS A 66 -3.03 11.20 -4.94
N GLU A 67 -2.09 11.83 -4.23
CA GLU A 67 -1.59 13.17 -4.59
C GLU A 67 -1.01 13.17 -6.00
N ALA A 68 -0.20 12.17 -6.36
CA ALA A 68 0.38 12.07 -7.70
C ALA A 68 -0.67 11.90 -8.82
N ASN A 69 -1.77 11.20 -8.55
CA ASN A 69 -2.74 10.79 -9.57
C ASN A 69 -3.97 11.72 -9.68
N TYR A 70 -4.39 12.35 -8.59
CA TYR A 70 -5.58 13.21 -8.54
C TYR A 70 -5.23 14.62 -8.14
N SER A 71 -6.04 15.59 -8.57
CA SER A 71 -5.80 16.98 -8.24
C SER A 71 -6.26 17.36 -6.84
N SER A 72 -7.12 16.57 -6.18
CA SER A 72 -7.64 16.86 -4.85
C SER A 72 -8.19 15.60 -4.18
N TYR A 73 -8.44 15.67 -2.87
CA TYR A 73 -9.10 14.60 -2.13
C TYR A 73 -10.44 14.22 -2.75
N TYR A 74 -11.28 15.22 -3.03
CA TYR A 74 -12.58 15.01 -3.67
C TYR A 74 -12.49 14.27 -5.02
N LYS A 75 -11.45 14.53 -5.81
CA LYS A 75 -11.26 13.84 -7.10
C LYS A 75 -10.83 12.38 -6.92
N ALA A 76 -10.07 12.07 -5.88
CA ALA A 76 -9.75 10.69 -5.54
C ALA A 76 -10.98 9.95 -4.98
N ASP A 77 -11.69 10.59 -4.05
CA ASP A 77 -12.89 10.05 -3.38
C ASP A 77 -14.05 9.75 -4.35
N THR A 78 -14.13 10.52 -5.45
CA THR A 78 -15.13 10.28 -6.51
C THR A 78 -14.71 9.22 -7.54
N ASP A 79 -13.45 8.80 -7.56
CA ASP A 79 -12.94 7.72 -8.41
C ASP A 79 -12.64 6.48 -7.57
N GLU A 80 -13.70 5.84 -7.10
CA GLU A 80 -13.63 4.66 -6.22
C GLU A 80 -12.71 3.57 -6.78
N LYS A 81 -12.83 3.22 -8.07
CA LYS A 81 -12.03 2.16 -8.69
C LYS A 81 -10.55 2.53 -8.82
N GLY A 82 -10.27 3.77 -9.21
CA GLY A 82 -8.90 4.25 -9.30
C GLY A 82 -8.24 4.33 -7.91
N ALA A 83 -8.99 4.80 -6.90
CA ALA A 83 -8.54 4.88 -5.52
C ALA A 83 -8.32 3.49 -4.89
N GLU A 84 -9.25 2.55 -5.10
CA GLU A 84 -9.13 1.14 -4.70
C GLU A 84 -7.88 0.49 -5.28
N LYS A 85 -7.60 0.72 -6.57
CA LYS A 85 -6.39 0.20 -7.20
C LYS A 85 -5.12 0.69 -6.50
N ILE A 86 -5.04 1.99 -6.18
CA ILE A 86 -3.89 2.56 -5.48
C ILE A 86 -3.79 1.99 -4.05
N ALA A 87 -4.91 1.87 -3.35
CA ALA A 87 -4.99 1.28 -2.01
C ALA A 87 -4.43 -0.16 -1.99
N LEU A 88 -4.82 -0.98 -2.98
CA LEU A 88 -4.30 -2.34 -3.17
C LEU A 88 -2.80 -2.34 -3.49
N GLU A 89 -2.34 -1.49 -4.41
CA GLU A 89 -0.91 -1.36 -4.74
C GLU A 89 -0.07 -1.03 -3.51
N CYS A 90 -0.51 -0.08 -2.66
CA CYS A 90 0.18 0.24 -1.42
C CYS A 90 0.13 -0.90 -0.40
N GLY A 91 -0.97 -1.66 -0.37
CA GLY A 91 -1.07 -2.90 0.40
C GLY A 91 0.01 -3.88 0.00
N ASP A 92 0.18 -4.10 -1.30
CA ASP A 92 1.17 -5.03 -1.84
C ASP A 92 2.60 -4.57 -1.58
N GLU A 93 2.92 -3.30 -1.81
CA GLU A 93 4.27 -2.77 -1.59
C GLU A 93 4.72 -2.97 -0.14
N ILE A 94 3.81 -2.81 0.80
CA ILE A 94 4.10 -2.89 2.23
C ILE A 94 4.08 -4.33 2.74
N LEU A 95 3.11 -5.12 2.31
CA LEU A 95 2.94 -6.50 2.77
C LEU A 95 3.79 -7.51 2.02
N SER A 96 4.37 -7.14 0.87
CA SER A 96 5.26 -8.03 0.13
C SER A 96 6.60 -8.26 0.83
N ASN A 97 7.02 -7.42 1.78
CA ASN A 97 8.33 -7.57 2.46
C ASN A 97 9.52 -7.72 1.48
N GLY A 98 9.43 -7.15 0.27
CA GLY A 98 10.44 -7.29 -0.79
C GLY A 98 10.34 -8.58 -1.61
N SER A 99 9.30 -9.40 -1.41
CA SER A 99 8.98 -10.56 -2.23
C SER A 99 8.69 -10.14 -3.67
N VAL A 100 9.15 -10.96 -4.60
CA VAL A 100 8.77 -10.91 -6.02
C VAL A 100 8.44 -12.31 -6.51
N LYS A 101 7.80 -12.41 -7.67
CA LYS A 101 7.42 -13.70 -8.26
C LYS A 101 8.67 -14.56 -8.46
N GLY A 102 8.62 -15.79 -7.93
CA GLY A 102 9.71 -16.77 -7.91
C GLY A 102 10.78 -16.53 -6.85
N LYS A 103 10.67 -15.47 -6.04
CA LYS A 103 11.64 -15.14 -4.99
C LYS A 103 10.95 -14.43 -3.84
N TRP A 104 10.15 -15.18 -3.06
CA TRP A 104 9.56 -14.60 -1.86
C TRP A 104 10.64 -14.34 -0.80
N SER A 105 10.41 -13.31 -0.02
CA SER A 105 11.23 -13.00 1.15
C SER A 105 11.15 -14.12 2.19
N GLU A 106 12.19 -14.25 3.01
CA GLU A 106 12.19 -15.24 4.09
C GLU A 106 11.07 -14.99 5.11
N SER A 107 10.66 -13.74 5.30
CA SER A 107 9.51 -13.39 6.14
C SER A 107 8.20 -13.99 5.60
N ASP A 108 7.96 -13.87 4.29
CA ASP A 108 6.77 -14.42 3.65
C ASP A 108 6.76 -15.95 3.69
N LYS A 109 7.92 -16.60 3.48
CA LYS A 109 8.06 -18.05 3.63
C LYS A 109 7.80 -18.50 5.05
N GLN A 110 8.36 -17.81 6.05
CA GLN A 110 8.14 -18.14 7.46
C GLN A 110 6.66 -18.01 7.85
N LYS A 111 5.99 -16.95 7.37
CA LYS A 111 4.55 -16.76 7.58
C LYS A 111 3.76 -17.90 6.94
N PHE A 112 4.07 -18.24 5.68
CA PHE A 112 3.45 -19.37 4.98
C PHE A 112 3.60 -20.68 5.76
N TYR A 113 4.82 -21.03 6.19
CA TYR A 113 5.06 -22.25 6.96
C TYR A 113 4.26 -22.28 8.25
N LYS A 114 4.28 -21.18 9.01
CA LYS A 114 3.53 -21.06 10.27
C LYS A 114 2.02 -21.29 10.06
N GLU A 115 1.45 -20.73 9.00
CA GLU A 115 0.03 -20.88 8.71
C GLU A 115 -0.29 -22.31 8.25
N MET A 116 0.48 -22.88 7.33
CA MET A 116 0.30 -24.26 6.87
C MET A 116 0.51 -25.29 7.99
N GLU A 117 1.47 -25.07 8.89
CA GLU A 117 1.67 -25.93 10.05
C GLU A 117 0.45 -25.96 10.97
N GLY A 118 -0.24 -24.82 11.10
CA GLY A 118 -1.45 -24.63 11.89
C GLY A 118 -2.73 -25.25 11.29
N VAL A 119 -2.74 -25.59 9.99
CA VAL A 119 -3.89 -26.24 9.34
C VAL A 119 -4.00 -27.69 9.82
N LYS A 120 -5.11 -28.00 10.50
CA LYS A 120 -5.31 -29.31 11.13
C LYS A 120 -5.53 -30.41 10.10
N GLU A 121 -6.21 -30.10 9.02
CA GLU A 121 -6.57 -31.00 7.93
C GLU A 121 -5.32 -31.59 7.25
N LEU A 122 -4.22 -30.83 7.22
CA LEU A 122 -2.94 -31.30 6.67
C LEU A 122 -2.30 -32.41 7.52
N SER A 123 -2.73 -32.62 8.77
CA SER A 123 -2.27 -33.76 9.56
C SER A 123 -2.69 -35.11 8.96
N ASN A 124 -3.77 -35.14 8.17
CA ASN A 124 -4.23 -36.34 7.47
C ASN A 124 -3.24 -36.82 6.40
N LEU A 125 -2.31 -35.96 5.98
CA LEU A 125 -1.26 -36.33 5.02
C LEU A 125 -0.13 -37.14 5.66
N GLY A 126 -0.06 -37.25 6.99
CA GLY A 126 0.97 -38.01 7.70
C GLY A 126 2.38 -37.58 7.30
N GLU A 127 3.22 -38.55 6.92
CA GLU A 127 4.61 -38.31 6.48
C GLU A 127 4.72 -37.42 5.24
N ASN A 128 3.67 -37.34 4.43
CA ASN A 128 3.64 -36.51 3.23
C ASN A 128 3.35 -35.03 3.51
N LYS A 129 2.94 -34.66 4.74
CA LYS A 129 2.61 -33.26 5.09
C LYS A 129 3.72 -32.29 4.68
N LYS A 130 4.97 -32.62 5.01
CA LYS A 130 6.11 -31.75 4.69
C LYS A 130 6.31 -31.58 3.18
N LYS A 131 6.30 -32.69 2.43
CA LYS A 131 6.43 -32.69 0.96
C LYS A 131 5.31 -31.88 0.29
N TRP A 132 4.10 -31.96 0.82
CA TRP A 132 2.97 -31.15 0.34
C TRP A 132 3.17 -29.67 0.57
N ILE A 133 3.56 -29.27 1.79
CA ILE A 133 3.81 -27.87 2.12
C ILE A 133 4.93 -27.30 1.24
N GLU A 134 6.00 -28.06 1.00
CA GLU A 134 7.10 -27.66 0.12
C GLU A 134 6.65 -27.52 -1.35
N CYS A 135 5.84 -28.45 -1.86
CA CYS A 135 5.23 -28.33 -3.18
C CYS A 135 4.37 -27.07 -3.28
N TYR A 136 3.49 -26.86 -2.29
CA TYR A 136 2.53 -25.77 -2.30
C TYR A 136 3.25 -24.42 -2.24
N LEU A 137 4.25 -24.28 -1.36
CA LEU A 137 5.10 -23.09 -1.31
C LEU A 137 5.76 -22.83 -2.66
N SER A 138 6.44 -23.83 -3.23
CA SER A 138 7.19 -23.66 -4.48
C SER A 138 6.29 -23.21 -5.63
N LYS A 139 5.10 -23.79 -5.76
CA LYS A 139 4.14 -23.38 -6.80
C LYS A 139 3.52 -22.03 -6.51
N CYS A 140 3.24 -21.68 -5.26
CA CYS A 140 2.79 -20.34 -4.89
C CYS A 140 3.85 -19.28 -5.21
N GLU A 141 5.11 -19.51 -4.86
CA GLU A 141 6.23 -18.63 -5.24
C GLU A 141 6.31 -18.46 -6.76
N ALA A 142 6.14 -19.54 -7.51
CA ALA A 142 6.20 -19.51 -8.97
C ALA A 142 5.02 -18.77 -9.63
N ASN A 143 3.89 -18.57 -8.93
CA ASN A 143 2.68 -17.98 -9.51
C ASN A 143 2.36 -16.58 -8.98
N TYR A 144 2.71 -16.28 -7.73
CA TYR A 144 2.39 -15.03 -7.04
C TYR A 144 3.65 -14.27 -6.63
N SER A 145 3.53 -12.94 -6.53
CA SER A 145 4.65 -12.08 -6.16
C SER A 145 4.96 -12.04 -4.66
N SER A 146 4.03 -12.43 -3.80
CA SER A 146 4.20 -12.43 -2.35
C SER A 146 3.20 -13.38 -1.69
N TYR A 147 3.42 -13.68 -0.41
CA TYR A 147 2.47 -14.45 0.41
C TYR A 147 1.07 -13.83 0.37
N ASN A 148 0.99 -12.52 0.60
CA ASN A 148 -0.27 -11.78 0.63
C ASN A 148 -1.06 -11.88 -0.69
N LYS A 149 -0.35 -11.95 -1.82
CA LYS A 149 -1.00 -12.14 -3.13
C LYS A 149 -1.58 -13.54 -3.31
N ALA A 150 -0.93 -14.57 -2.78
CA ALA A 150 -1.48 -15.91 -2.79
C ALA A 150 -2.69 -16.02 -1.84
N ASP A 151 -2.58 -15.46 -0.63
CA ASP A 151 -3.60 -15.49 0.42
C ASP A 151 -4.91 -14.78 0.02
N THR A 152 -4.82 -13.77 -0.86
CA THR A 152 -5.98 -13.03 -1.37
C THR A 152 -6.63 -13.66 -2.61
N ASP A 153 -5.99 -14.64 -3.25
CA ASP A 153 -6.51 -15.36 -4.42
C ASP A 153 -6.89 -16.81 -4.04
N GLU A 154 -7.97 -16.94 -3.29
CA GLU A 154 -8.46 -18.24 -2.78
C GLU A 154 -8.57 -19.31 -3.88
N LYS A 155 -9.15 -18.96 -5.04
CA LYS A 155 -9.37 -19.93 -6.14
C LYS A 155 -8.08 -20.38 -6.79
N GLY A 156 -7.15 -19.45 -7.03
CA GLY A 156 -5.86 -19.80 -7.60
C GLY A 156 -5.01 -20.61 -6.61
N ALA A 157 -5.04 -20.24 -5.33
CA ALA A 157 -4.40 -20.95 -4.24
C ALA A 157 -4.95 -22.39 -4.08
N GLU A 158 -6.28 -22.56 -4.07
CA GLU A 158 -6.95 -23.86 -4.02
C GLU A 158 -6.54 -24.77 -5.19
N LYS A 159 -6.50 -24.23 -6.41
CA LYS A 159 -6.06 -24.99 -7.58
C LYS A 159 -4.64 -25.54 -7.39
N ILE A 160 -3.71 -24.72 -6.91
CA ILE A 160 -2.33 -25.15 -6.67
C ILE A 160 -2.27 -26.21 -5.57
N ALA A 161 -3.04 -26.03 -4.49
CA ALA A 161 -3.14 -27.00 -3.40
C ALA A 161 -3.59 -28.39 -3.90
N LEU A 162 -4.57 -28.44 -4.80
CA LEU A 162 -5.03 -29.68 -5.44
C LEU A 162 -3.94 -30.32 -6.31
N GLU A 163 -3.24 -29.53 -7.13
CA GLU A 163 -2.13 -30.04 -7.95
C GLU A 163 -1.02 -30.69 -7.09
N CYS A 164 -0.73 -30.13 -5.91
CA CYS A 164 0.25 -30.71 -4.99
C CYS A 164 -0.25 -31.99 -4.29
N ASN A 165 -1.56 -32.17 -4.12
CA ASN A 165 -2.11 -33.45 -3.68
C ASN A 165 -1.91 -34.53 -4.75
N ASP A 166 -2.18 -34.21 -6.02
CA ASP A 166 -2.01 -35.14 -7.13
C ASP A 166 -0.56 -35.59 -7.29
N ASP A 167 0.42 -34.71 -7.03
CA ASP A 167 1.85 -35.03 -7.11
C ASP A 167 2.36 -35.89 -5.93
N ILE A 168 1.57 -36.05 -4.87
CA ILE A 168 1.90 -36.90 -3.72
C ILE A 168 1.26 -38.28 -3.82
N ILE A 169 0.09 -38.37 -4.45
CA ILE A 169 -0.66 -39.63 -4.59
C ILE A 169 -0.13 -40.49 -5.75
N LYS A 170 0.62 -39.90 -6.69
CA LYS A 170 1.37 -40.62 -7.74
C LYS A 170 2.53 -41.43 -7.15
#